data_AF-A0A6J3CXJ8-F1
#
_entry.id   AF-A0A6J3CXJ8-F1
#
_cell.length_a   1.000
_cell.length_b   1.000
_cell.length_c   1.000
_cell.angle_alpha   90.00
_cell.angle_beta   90.00
_cell.angle_gamma   90.00
#
_symmetry.space_group_name_H-M   'P 1'
#
loop_
_entity.id
_entity.type
_entity.pdbx_description
1 polymer ?
#
loop_
_entity_poly.entity_id
_entity_poly.type
_entity_poly.pdbx_seq_one_letter_code
_entity_poly.pdbx_strand_id
1 'polypeptide(L)'
;MFVLLYVTSFAIYTSEQPLQSQFKGENYYTKYICSIPGLPGPVGPPGANGSPGPHGRIGLPGRDGRDGRKGEKGEKGSAGLRGKTGPLGPAGEKGDQGQSGKKGPGGLAGAKGEVGPAGPPGPKGDKGDRGEPGVPGVCKCGQIVLKSAFSVGITTSYPEERLPIVFNKVLFNEGEHYNPSTGKFICAIPGIYYFSYDITLANKHLAIGLVHNGKYRIKTFDANTGNHDVASGSTVIYLQPEDEVWLEIFYADQNGLFSDPTWADSLFSGFLLYVDTDYLDALSDEDDL
;
A
#
# COMPACT_ATOMS: atom_id res chain seq x y z
N MET A 1 60.68 2.17 -71.66
CA MET A 1 60.04 1.07 -70.90
C MET A 1 60.07 1.49 -69.43
N PHE A 2 59.01 2.07 -68.86
CA PHE A 2 57.85 1.40 -68.21
C PHE A 2 58.34 0.43 -67.10
N VAL A 3 58.00 0.47 -65.80
CA VAL A 3 56.77 0.77 -65.03
C VAL A 3 57.21 1.01 -63.55
N LEU A 4 56.91 2.14 -62.90
CA LEU A 4 55.77 2.43 -61.98
C LEU A 4 55.71 1.61 -60.67
N LEU A 5 55.92 2.26 -59.52
CA LEU A 5 55.22 1.96 -58.26
C LEU A 5 54.91 3.28 -57.55
N TYR A 6 53.61 3.55 -57.44
CA TYR A 6 52.97 4.74 -56.89
C TYR A 6 53.04 4.74 -55.36
N VAL A 7 53.47 5.86 -54.77
CA VAL A 7 53.20 6.21 -53.37
C VAL A 7 52.41 7.52 -53.42
N THR A 8 51.11 7.46 -53.17
CA THR A 8 50.27 8.67 -53.02
C THR A 8 49.90 8.83 -51.56
N SER A 9 50.61 9.73 -50.90
CA SER A 9 50.16 10.43 -49.70
C SER A 9 49.00 11.37 -50.10
N PHE A 10 47.85 11.24 -49.45
CA PHE A 10 46.81 12.27 -49.47
C PHE A 10 46.71 12.86 -48.08
N ALA A 11 47.26 14.06 -47.92
CA ALA A 11 46.92 14.98 -46.85
C ALA A 11 45.66 15.75 -47.27
N ILE A 12 44.62 15.73 -46.43
CA ILE A 12 43.54 16.71 -46.47
C ILE A 12 43.45 17.33 -45.08
N TYR A 13 43.67 18.63 -45.05
CA TYR A 13 43.58 19.51 -43.88
C TYR A 13 42.23 20.24 -43.90
N THR A 14 41.82 20.68 -42.71
CA THR A 14 40.66 21.57 -42.37
C THR A 14 39.32 20.84 -42.26
N SER A 15 38.45 21.06 -41.26
CA SER A 15 38.37 22.07 -40.20
C SER A 15 37.52 21.53 -39.04
N GLU A 16 37.98 21.69 -37.80
CA GLU A 16 37.18 21.53 -36.60
C GLU A 16 36.10 22.62 -36.50
N GLN A 17 34.83 22.23 -36.39
CA GLN A 17 33.81 23.04 -35.72
C GLN A 17 32.85 22.11 -34.97
N PRO A 18 32.76 22.20 -33.63
CA PRO A 18 31.70 21.52 -32.89
C PRO A 18 30.40 22.32 -33.06
N LEU A 19 29.34 21.63 -33.50
CA LEU A 19 28.00 22.19 -33.58
C LEU A 19 27.46 22.37 -32.16
N GLN A 20 27.65 23.56 -31.61
CA GLN A 20 27.12 23.97 -30.32
C GLN A 20 25.62 24.25 -30.48
N SER A 21 24.76 23.30 -30.13
CA SER A 21 23.33 23.57 -30.03
C SER A 21 23.06 24.30 -28.70
N GLN A 22 22.85 25.62 -28.82
CA GLN A 22 22.26 26.41 -27.75
C GLN A 22 20.78 26.01 -27.60
N PHE A 23 20.45 25.25 -26.55
CA PHE A 23 19.11 25.30 -25.97
C PHE A 23 19.18 26.12 -24.67
N LYS A 24 18.61 27.32 -24.74
CA LYS A 24 18.41 28.23 -23.62
C LYS A 24 16.90 28.33 -23.42
N GLY A 25 16.37 27.80 -22.31
CA GLY A 25 14.94 27.89 -22.01
C GLY A 25 14.46 26.99 -20.88
N GLU A 26 14.57 27.51 -19.66
CA GLU A 26 13.77 27.23 -18.46
C GLU A 26 13.88 25.85 -17.77
N ASN A 27 14.37 25.91 -16.53
CA ASN A 27 14.40 24.83 -15.54
C ASN A 27 12.98 24.31 -15.23
N TYR A 28 12.52 23.33 -15.99
CA TYR A 28 11.58 22.35 -15.47
C TYR A 28 12.37 21.07 -15.17
N TYR A 29 12.63 20.82 -13.90
CA TYR A 29 12.96 19.47 -13.45
C TYR A 29 11.74 18.60 -13.76
N THR A 30 11.75 17.92 -14.91
CA THR A 30 10.81 16.85 -15.19
C THR A 30 11.12 15.70 -14.25
N LYS A 31 10.48 15.74 -13.08
CA LYS A 31 10.51 14.67 -12.08
C LYS A 31 9.65 13.53 -12.59
N TYR A 32 10.23 12.64 -13.37
CA TYR A 32 9.55 11.41 -13.79
C TYR A 32 9.54 10.42 -12.63
N ILE A 33 8.34 9.98 -12.26
CA ILE A 33 8.06 9.07 -11.14
C ILE A 33 7.83 7.67 -11.73
N CYS A 34 8.68 6.71 -11.39
CA CYS A 34 8.58 5.32 -11.88
C CYS A 34 8.01 4.33 -10.85
N SER A 35 7.44 4.81 -9.75
CA SER A 35 6.66 3.97 -8.83
C SER A 35 5.36 4.67 -8.48
N ILE A 36 4.26 3.92 -8.51
CA ILE A 36 2.97 4.41 -8.04
C ILE A 36 3.11 4.67 -6.53
N PRO A 37 2.66 5.82 -6.00
CA PRO A 37 2.67 6.07 -4.56
C PRO A 37 2.10 4.87 -3.78
N GLY A 38 2.75 4.51 -2.67
CA GLY A 38 2.29 3.43 -1.82
C GLY A 38 0.85 3.67 -1.36
N LEU A 39 0.05 2.60 -1.26
CA LEU A 39 -1.35 2.75 -0.84
C LEU A 39 -1.44 3.46 0.52
N PRO A 40 -2.42 4.35 0.72
CA PRO A 40 -2.55 5.08 1.98
C PRO A 40 -2.77 4.09 3.14
N GLY A 41 -2.11 4.35 4.26
CA GLY A 41 -2.15 3.49 5.45
C GLY A 41 -3.57 3.23 5.95
N PRO A 42 -3.81 2.10 6.65
CA PRO A 42 -5.14 1.77 7.14
C PRO A 42 -5.66 2.85 8.11
N VAL A 43 -6.98 3.01 8.15
CA VAL A 43 -7.64 3.96 9.05
C VAL A 43 -7.40 3.55 10.50
N GLY A 44 -6.99 4.50 11.34
CA GLY A 44 -6.71 4.24 12.76
C GLY A 44 -7.91 3.67 13.52
N PRO A 45 -7.69 2.91 14.61
CA PRO A 45 -8.79 2.42 15.44
C PRO A 45 -9.53 3.61 16.09
N PRO A 46 -10.84 3.46 16.40
CA PRO A 46 -11.58 4.47 17.16
C PRO A 46 -10.96 4.76 18.53
N GLY A 47 -11.02 6.03 18.95
CA GLY A 47 -10.59 6.42 20.29
C GLY A 47 -11.36 5.71 21.40
N ALA A 48 -10.73 5.61 22.58
CA ALA A 48 -11.38 5.04 23.76
C ALA A 48 -12.60 5.87 24.20
N ASN A 49 -13.53 5.24 24.92
CA ASN A 49 -14.69 5.95 25.48
C ASN A 49 -14.25 6.97 26.54
N GLY A 50 -14.92 8.12 26.58
CA GLY A 50 -14.70 9.12 27.65
C GLY A 50 -15.14 8.60 29.02
N SER A 51 -14.43 9.01 30.08
CA SER A 51 -14.78 8.66 31.45
C SER A 51 -16.15 9.23 31.86
N PRO A 52 -16.90 8.58 32.77
CA PRO A 52 -18.16 9.11 33.30
C PRO A 52 -18.01 10.51 33.92
N GLY A 53 -19.04 11.33 33.78
CA GLY A 53 -19.08 12.66 34.37
C GLY A 53 -19.13 12.64 35.91
N PRO A 54 -18.66 13.70 36.59
CA PRO A 54 -18.71 13.78 38.05
C PRO A 54 -20.16 13.79 38.57
N HIS A 55 -20.35 13.42 39.83
CA HIS A 55 -21.67 13.43 40.48
C HIS A 55 -22.22 14.86 40.61
N GLY A 56 -23.55 14.98 40.55
CA GLY A 56 -24.24 16.26 40.72
C GLY A 56 -24.04 16.88 42.11
N ARG A 57 -24.07 18.21 42.19
CA ARG A 57 -23.97 18.93 43.48
C ARG A 57 -25.19 18.64 44.36
N ILE A 58 -24.99 18.68 45.68
CA ILE A 58 -26.05 18.56 46.68
C ILE A 58 -27.09 19.67 46.50
N GLY A 59 -28.38 19.30 46.51
CA GLY A 59 -29.49 20.26 46.43
C GLY A 59 -29.55 21.24 47.61
N LEU A 60 -30.00 22.47 47.35
CA LEU A 60 -30.19 23.49 48.39
C LEU A 60 -31.26 23.01 49.41
N PRO A 61 -31.07 23.27 50.72
CA PRO A 61 -32.08 22.95 51.72
C PRO A 61 -33.42 23.64 51.45
N GLY A 62 -34.53 22.99 51.84
CA GLY A 62 -35.87 23.56 51.72
C GLY A 62 -36.02 24.86 52.52
N ARG A 63 -36.87 25.79 52.05
CA ARG A 63 -37.19 27.03 52.78
C ARG A 63 -38.09 26.73 53.98
N ASP A 64 -37.87 27.46 55.07
CA ASP A 64 -38.68 27.36 56.28
C ASP A 64 -40.15 27.74 56.04
N GLY A 65 -41.05 27.14 56.82
CA GLY A 65 -42.49 27.40 56.74
C GLY A 65 -42.86 28.85 57.16
N ARG A 66 -43.86 29.44 56.50
CA ARG A 66 -44.35 30.79 56.83
C ARG A 66 -45.15 30.82 58.13
N ASP A 67 -45.01 31.89 58.91
CA ASP A 67 -45.82 32.19 60.09
C ASP A 67 -47.33 32.20 59.79
N GLY A 68 -48.14 31.72 60.75
CA GLY A 68 -49.61 31.76 60.67
C GLY A 68 -50.17 33.19 60.66
N ARG A 69 -51.21 33.43 59.84
CA ARG A 69 -51.89 34.74 59.73
C ARG A 69 -52.73 35.05 60.98
N LYS A 70 -52.85 36.35 61.30
CA LYS A 70 -53.70 36.87 62.37
C LYS A 70 -55.18 36.75 61.99
N GLY A 71 -56.03 36.27 62.90
CA GLY A 71 -57.48 36.10 62.66
C GLY A 71 -58.20 37.44 62.40
N GLU A 72 -59.18 37.43 61.50
CA GLU A 72 -59.96 38.61 61.11
C GLU A 72 -61.01 39.00 62.15
N LYS A 73 -61.40 40.28 62.14
CA LYS A 73 -62.35 40.91 63.08
C LYS A 73 -63.78 40.63 62.61
N GLY A 74 -64.66 40.17 63.51
CA GLY A 74 -66.05 39.83 63.18
C GLY A 74 -66.86 41.01 62.61
N GLU A 75 -67.68 40.74 61.59
CA GLU A 75 -68.52 41.73 60.90
C GLU A 75 -69.76 42.15 61.71
N LYS A 76 -70.26 43.35 61.41
CA LYS A 76 -71.39 44.00 62.10
C LYS A 76 -72.72 43.62 61.44
N GLY A 77 -73.72 43.23 62.23
CA GLY A 77 -75.03 42.76 61.76
C GLY A 77 -75.80 43.77 60.89
N SER A 78 -76.51 43.26 59.87
CA SER A 78 -77.25 44.01 58.85
C SER A 78 -78.58 44.59 59.35
N ALA A 79 -79.01 45.71 58.74
CA ALA A 79 -80.29 46.36 59.02
C ALA A 79 -81.44 45.75 58.21
N GLY A 80 -82.60 45.55 58.84
CA GLY A 80 -83.79 44.93 58.26
C GLY A 80 -84.53 45.77 57.21
N LEU A 81 -85.17 45.08 56.26
CA LEU A 81 -85.91 45.64 55.11
C LEU A 81 -87.23 46.33 55.50
N ARG A 82 -87.56 47.42 54.79
CA ARG A 82 -88.77 48.24 55.02
C ARG A 82 -89.95 47.80 54.16
N GLY A 83 -91.03 47.33 54.78
CA GLY A 83 -92.37 47.17 54.20
C GLY A 83 -93.18 48.48 54.22
N LYS A 84 -94.23 48.56 53.39
CA LYS A 84 -95.07 49.76 53.18
C LYS A 84 -95.84 50.19 54.46
N THR A 85 -96.09 51.50 54.51
CA THR A 85 -96.35 52.42 55.64
C THR A 85 -97.52 52.10 56.59
N GLY A 86 -97.23 52.19 57.90
CA GLY A 86 -98.15 52.57 59.00
C GLY A 86 -97.41 53.56 59.95
N PRO A 87 -98.10 54.34 60.80
CA PRO A 87 -97.50 55.48 61.52
C PRO A 87 -96.47 55.09 62.61
N LEU A 88 -95.58 56.06 62.89
CA LEU A 88 -94.22 56.02 63.46
C LEU A 88 -94.09 55.51 64.92
N GLY A 89 -93.07 54.66 65.18
CA GLY A 89 -92.55 54.32 66.52
C GLY A 89 -91.05 54.67 66.67
N PRO A 90 -90.53 54.87 67.90
CA PRO A 90 -89.23 55.51 68.17
C PRO A 90 -88.01 54.61 67.87
N ALA A 91 -86.85 55.25 67.59
CA ALA A 91 -85.60 54.62 67.17
C ALA A 91 -84.85 53.91 68.32
N GLY A 92 -84.21 52.76 68.03
CA GLY A 92 -83.39 51.99 68.97
C GLY A 92 -81.88 52.31 68.93
N GLU A 93 -81.20 52.16 70.07
CA GLU A 93 -79.77 52.46 70.29
C GLU A 93 -78.76 51.45 69.67
N LYS A 94 -77.49 51.87 69.55
CA LYS A 94 -76.38 51.21 68.86
C LYS A 94 -75.56 50.32 69.82
N GLY A 95 -75.22 49.09 69.41
CA GLY A 95 -74.40 48.15 70.21
C GLY A 95 -72.87 48.34 70.14
N ASP A 96 -72.17 47.86 71.17
CA ASP A 96 -70.73 47.98 71.44
C ASP A 96 -69.82 46.98 70.66
N GLN A 97 -68.50 47.26 70.65
CA GLN A 97 -67.47 46.59 69.82
C GLN A 97 -66.68 45.47 70.55
N GLY A 98 -66.41 44.34 69.87
CA GLY A 98 -65.65 43.18 70.40
C GLY A 98 -64.11 43.26 70.39
N GLN A 99 -63.44 42.41 71.20
CA GLN A 99 -61.97 42.32 71.42
C GLN A 99 -61.20 41.47 70.36
N SER A 100 -59.86 41.63 70.27
CA SER A 100 -58.97 41.02 69.25
C SER A 100 -58.30 39.69 69.67
N GLY A 101 -58.03 38.79 68.70
CA GLY A 101 -57.40 37.47 68.91
C GLY A 101 -55.85 37.42 68.91
N LYS A 102 -55.26 36.31 69.44
CA LYS A 102 -53.81 36.07 69.63
C LYS A 102 -53.10 35.44 68.40
N LYS A 103 -51.76 35.63 68.26
CA LYS A 103 -50.90 35.15 67.14
C LYS A 103 -50.56 33.65 67.25
N GLY A 104 -50.47 32.94 66.12
CA GLY A 104 -50.09 31.51 66.04
C GLY A 104 -48.56 31.25 66.03
N PRO A 105 -48.12 29.97 66.19
CA PRO A 105 -46.71 29.58 66.26
C PRO A 105 -46.00 29.55 64.88
N GLY A 106 -44.66 29.61 64.90
CA GLY A 106 -43.80 29.62 63.69
C GLY A 106 -43.52 28.22 63.10
N GLY A 107 -43.17 28.16 61.81
CA GLY A 107 -42.96 26.91 61.06
C GLY A 107 -41.60 26.22 61.30
N LEU A 108 -41.50 24.92 60.95
CA LEU A 108 -40.28 24.10 61.06
C LEU A 108 -39.31 24.30 59.88
N ALA A 109 -38.02 23.99 60.09
CA ALA A 109 -36.95 24.12 59.10
C ALA A 109 -36.97 23.02 58.03
N GLY A 110 -36.58 23.36 56.79
CA GLY A 110 -36.57 22.43 55.66
C GLY A 110 -35.41 21.42 55.65
N ALA A 111 -35.64 20.22 55.11
CA ALA A 111 -34.62 19.16 55.00
C ALA A 111 -33.54 19.48 53.95
N LYS A 112 -32.33 18.93 54.12
CA LYS A 112 -31.20 19.04 53.18
C LYS A 112 -31.46 18.21 51.92
N GLY A 113 -31.16 18.76 50.74
CA GLY A 113 -31.32 18.05 49.47
C GLY A 113 -30.32 16.89 49.29
N GLU A 114 -30.65 15.93 48.44
CA GLU A 114 -29.78 14.78 48.12
C GLU A 114 -28.69 15.12 47.08
N VAL A 115 -27.66 14.27 46.99
CA VAL A 115 -26.59 14.35 45.96
C VAL A 115 -27.16 13.87 44.62
N GLY A 116 -26.92 14.61 43.54
CA GLY A 116 -27.37 14.21 42.20
C GLY A 116 -26.60 13.00 41.64
N PRO A 117 -27.19 12.23 40.71
CA PRO A 117 -26.55 11.04 40.14
C PRO A 117 -25.27 11.36 39.35
N ALA A 118 -24.44 10.34 39.11
CA ALA A 118 -23.29 10.43 38.21
C ALA A 118 -23.71 10.81 36.78
N GLY A 119 -22.88 11.60 36.10
CA GLY A 119 -23.10 11.91 34.69
C GLY A 119 -22.91 10.67 33.80
N PRO A 120 -23.52 10.62 32.60
CA PRO A 120 -23.34 9.51 31.68
C PRO A 120 -21.87 9.41 31.19
N PRO A 121 -21.45 8.23 30.69
CA PRO A 121 -20.16 8.07 30.01
C PRO A 121 -20.00 9.08 28.87
N GLY A 122 -18.78 9.58 28.68
CA GLY A 122 -18.48 10.45 27.54
C GLY A 122 -18.62 9.70 26.21
N PRO A 123 -18.83 10.43 25.10
CA PRO A 123 -18.93 9.81 23.78
C PRO A 123 -17.64 9.06 23.42
N LYS A 124 -17.79 8.05 22.57
CA LYS A 124 -16.65 7.32 22.00
C LYS A 124 -15.82 8.29 21.13
N GLY A 125 -14.50 8.23 21.25
CA GLY A 125 -13.61 9.03 20.40
C GLY A 125 -13.76 8.67 18.93
N ASP A 126 -13.58 9.66 18.06
CA ASP A 126 -13.69 9.48 16.61
C ASP A 126 -12.68 8.47 16.07
N LYS A 127 -12.97 7.93 14.89
CA LYS A 127 -12.06 7.06 14.16
C LYS A 127 -10.85 7.89 13.71
N GLY A 128 -9.63 7.40 13.97
CA GLY A 128 -8.43 8.07 13.50
C GLY A 128 -8.42 8.17 11.97
N ASP A 129 -7.77 9.18 11.42
CA ASP A 129 -7.77 9.41 9.97
C ASP A 129 -7.04 8.29 9.20
N ARG A 130 -7.30 8.24 7.89
CA ARG A 130 -6.54 7.38 6.99
C ARG A 130 -5.11 7.90 6.90
N GLY A 131 -4.12 7.01 6.99
CA GLY A 131 -2.72 7.41 6.80
C GLY A 131 -2.50 7.96 5.38
N GLU A 132 -1.60 8.94 5.24
CA GLU A 132 -1.26 9.52 3.94
C GLU A 132 -0.74 8.46 2.96
N PRO A 133 -0.92 8.66 1.63
CA PRO A 133 -0.27 7.84 0.62
C PRO A 133 1.26 7.83 0.82
N GLY A 134 1.89 6.68 0.57
CA GLY A 134 3.35 6.58 0.55
C GLY A 134 3.92 7.47 -0.56
N VAL A 135 5.01 8.19 -0.29
CA VAL A 135 5.62 9.04 -1.31
C VAL A 135 6.13 8.19 -2.49
N PRO A 136 5.92 8.63 -3.75
CA PRO A 136 6.51 7.94 -4.88
C PRO A 136 8.03 7.94 -4.80
N GLY A 137 8.66 6.81 -5.14
CA GLY A 137 10.12 6.72 -5.25
C GLY A 137 10.64 7.67 -6.32
N VAL A 138 11.79 8.30 -6.05
CA VAL A 138 12.41 9.26 -6.96
C VAL A 138 13.33 8.51 -7.92
N CYS A 139 13.03 8.54 -9.21
CA CYS A 139 13.93 8.03 -10.24
C CYS A 139 14.86 9.18 -10.66
N LYS A 140 16.17 9.05 -10.43
CA LYS A 140 17.15 10.00 -11.00
C LYS A 140 17.41 9.52 -12.43
N CYS A 141 17.12 10.35 -13.44
CA CYS A 141 17.49 10.04 -14.81
C CYS A 141 19.02 9.92 -14.87
N GLY A 142 19.53 8.74 -15.18
CA GLY A 142 20.94 8.37 -15.03
C GLY A 142 21.19 7.20 -14.06
N GLN A 143 20.18 6.72 -13.32
CA GLN A 143 20.31 5.50 -12.51
C GLN A 143 20.59 4.30 -13.41
N ILE A 144 21.62 3.54 -13.05
CA ILE A 144 22.03 2.30 -13.69
C ILE A 144 20.84 1.34 -13.69
N VAL A 145 20.10 1.27 -14.81
CA VAL A 145 19.09 0.23 -15.01
C VAL A 145 19.84 -1.01 -15.41
N LEU A 146 20.26 -1.78 -14.41
CA LEU A 146 20.87 -3.08 -14.60
C LEU A 146 19.85 -4.01 -15.27
N LYS A 147 20.13 -4.37 -16.52
CA LYS A 147 19.31 -5.30 -17.29
C LYS A 147 20.14 -6.50 -17.64
N SER A 148 19.55 -7.66 -17.45
CA SER A 148 20.13 -8.93 -17.86
C SER A 148 18.98 -9.82 -18.28
N ALA A 149 18.87 -10.07 -19.57
CA ALA A 149 17.81 -10.90 -20.10
C ALA A 149 18.18 -11.46 -21.47
N PHE A 150 17.86 -12.72 -21.71
CA PHE A 150 18.06 -13.36 -22.99
C PHE A 150 16.87 -14.26 -23.34
N SER A 151 16.67 -14.46 -24.63
CA SER A 151 15.78 -15.47 -25.19
C SER A 151 16.39 -15.97 -26.48
N VAL A 152 16.59 -17.28 -26.53
CA VAL A 152 17.32 -17.96 -27.61
C VAL A 152 16.58 -19.21 -28.05
N GLY A 153 16.66 -19.49 -29.34
CA GLY A 153 16.19 -20.71 -29.95
C GLY A 153 17.34 -21.54 -30.50
N ILE A 154 17.06 -22.79 -30.82
CA ILE A 154 17.98 -23.69 -31.51
C ILE A 154 17.50 -23.91 -32.93
N THR A 155 18.42 -24.06 -33.89
CA THR A 155 18.08 -24.31 -35.30
C THR A 155 18.37 -25.73 -35.76
N THR A 156 18.91 -26.57 -34.88
CA THR A 156 19.31 -27.95 -35.16
C THR A 156 18.62 -28.90 -34.19
N SER A 157 18.09 -30.00 -34.71
CA SER A 157 17.56 -31.09 -33.88
C SER A 157 18.69 -31.97 -33.36
N TYR A 158 18.45 -32.65 -32.24
CA TYR A 158 19.35 -33.65 -31.65
C TYR A 158 20.78 -33.12 -31.38
N PRO A 159 20.94 -32.07 -30.55
CA PRO A 159 22.25 -31.56 -30.15
C PRO A 159 23.07 -32.63 -29.44
N GLU A 160 24.39 -32.43 -29.33
CA GLU A 160 25.27 -33.38 -28.65
C GLU A 160 24.87 -33.55 -27.16
N GLU A 161 24.86 -34.78 -26.68
CA GLU A 161 24.47 -35.11 -25.31
C GLU A 161 25.62 -34.88 -24.32
N ARG A 162 25.30 -34.68 -23.04
CA ARG A 162 26.26 -34.44 -21.94
C ARG A 162 27.15 -33.22 -22.13
N LEU A 163 26.75 -32.31 -23.02
CA LEU A 163 27.36 -31.01 -23.25
C LEU A 163 26.28 -29.92 -23.17
N PRO A 164 26.66 -28.68 -22.86
CA PRO A 164 25.75 -27.54 -22.97
C PRO A 164 25.12 -27.47 -24.37
N ILE A 165 23.79 -27.39 -24.40
CA ILE A 165 23.04 -27.25 -25.65
C ILE A 165 23.23 -25.82 -26.16
N VAL A 166 23.73 -25.71 -27.39
CA VAL A 166 23.97 -24.41 -28.03
C VAL A 166 22.70 -23.93 -28.73
N PHE A 167 21.94 -23.05 -28.08
CA PHE A 167 20.85 -22.30 -28.71
C PHE A 167 21.45 -21.13 -29.49
N ASN A 168 21.56 -21.30 -30.80
CA ASN A 168 22.30 -20.42 -31.71
C ASN A 168 21.45 -19.31 -32.35
N LYS A 169 20.11 -19.39 -32.27
CA LYS A 169 19.18 -18.37 -32.79
C LYS A 169 18.87 -17.37 -31.68
N VAL A 170 19.61 -16.27 -31.65
CA VAL A 170 19.37 -15.20 -30.67
C VAL A 170 18.12 -14.41 -31.06
N LEU A 171 17.10 -14.43 -30.21
CA LEU A 171 15.92 -13.56 -30.35
C LEU A 171 16.15 -12.23 -29.64
N PHE A 172 16.78 -12.30 -28.47
CA PHE A 172 17.10 -11.17 -27.61
C PHE A 172 18.23 -11.55 -26.64
N ASN A 173 19.15 -10.63 -26.34
CA ASN A 173 20.29 -10.87 -25.43
C ASN A 173 20.81 -9.56 -24.81
N GLU A 174 20.00 -8.91 -23.98
CA GLU A 174 20.35 -7.68 -23.27
C GLU A 174 21.42 -7.95 -22.20
N GLY A 175 22.50 -7.17 -22.26
CA GLY A 175 23.69 -7.36 -21.43
C GLY A 175 24.72 -8.34 -22.00
N GLU A 176 24.39 -9.02 -23.11
CA GLU A 176 25.29 -10.01 -23.74
C GLU A 176 25.71 -11.16 -22.80
N HIS A 177 24.92 -11.43 -21.76
CA HIS A 177 25.23 -12.42 -20.73
C HIS A 177 24.98 -13.87 -21.18
N TYR A 178 24.25 -14.10 -22.27
CA TYR A 178 24.19 -15.41 -22.92
C TYR A 178 25.21 -15.50 -24.05
N ASN A 179 26.01 -16.57 -24.04
CA ASN A 179 27.03 -16.83 -25.06
C ASN A 179 26.54 -17.89 -26.06
N PRO A 180 26.18 -17.50 -27.30
CA PRO A 180 25.66 -18.41 -28.32
C PRO A 180 26.71 -19.34 -28.93
N SER A 181 27.99 -19.19 -28.61
CA SER A 181 29.04 -20.13 -29.00
C SER A 181 29.20 -21.27 -27.99
N THR A 182 28.75 -21.10 -26.75
CA THR A 182 28.91 -22.08 -25.66
C THR A 182 27.59 -22.64 -25.15
N GLY A 183 26.45 -21.98 -25.41
CA GLY A 183 25.15 -22.40 -24.89
C GLY A 183 24.90 -22.00 -23.43
N LYS A 184 25.77 -21.17 -22.85
CA LYS A 184 25.71 -20.79 -21.43
C LYS A 184 25.28 -19.35 -21.23
N PHE A 185 24.48 -19.14 -20.21
CA PHE A 185 24.31 -17.85 -19.56
C PHE A 185 25.37 -17.70 -18.45
N ILE A 186 26.06 -16.55 -18.42
CA ILE A 186 27.05 -16.20 -17.40
C ILE A 186 26.53 -14.98 -16.66
N CYS A 187 26.31 -15.11 -15.37
CA CYS A 187 25.79 -14.01 -14.55
C CYS A 187 26.84 -12.90 -14.41
N ALA A 188 26.47 -11.66 -14.75
CA ALA A 188 27.29 -10.49 -14.46
C ALA A 188 26.73 -9.64 -13.31
N ILE A 189 25.43 -9.77 -13.01
CA ILE A 189 24.72 -8.96 -12.01
C ILE A 189 24.17 -9.90 -10.94
N PRO A 190 24.65 -9.83 -9.68
CA PRO A 190 24.11 -10.67 -8.63
C PRO A 190 22.64 -10.39 -8.39
N GLY A 191 21.86 -11.44 -8.16
CA GLY A 191 20.44 -11.31 -7.88
C GLY A 191 19.62 -12.55 -8.16
N ILE A 192 18.31 -12.35 -8.17
CA ILE A 192 17.31 -13.39 -8.39
C ILE A 192 16.94 -13.43 -9.87
N TYR A 193 17.16 -14.57 -10.51
CA TYR A 193 16.87 -14.81 -11.92
C TYR A 193 15.73 -15.81 -12.09
N TYR A 194 14.89 -15.57 -13.10
CA TYR A 194 13.93 -16.55 -13.61
C TYR A 194 14.48 -17.16 -14.89
N PHE A 195 14.42 -18.48 -15.00
CA PHE A 195 14.75 -19.22 -16.22
C PHE A 195 13.57 -20.08 -16.65
N SER A 196 13.35 -20.14 -17.96
CA SER A 196 12.35 -21.03 -18.55
C SER A 196 12.82 -21.59 -19.88
N TYR A 197 12.33 -22.78 -20.21
CA TYR A 197 12.55 -23.40 -21.50
C TYR A 197 11.29 -24.13 -21.96
N ASP A 198 11.12 -24.15 -23.27
CA ASP A 198 10.02 -24.79 -23.98
C ASP A 198 10.63 -25.60 -25.12
N ILE A 199 10.58 -26.93 -25.02
CA ILE A 199 11.30 -27.83 -25.90
C ILE A 199 10.29 -28.67 -26.67
N THR A 200 10.27 -28.49 -27.99
CA THR A 200 9.59 -29.42 -28.88
C THR A 200 10.42 -30.70 -28.95
N LEU A 201 9.77 -31.85 -28.83
CA LEU A 201 10.43 -33.15 -28.95
C LEU A 201 9.79 -34.07 -29.99
N ALA A 202 10.61 -34.84 -30.70
CA ALA A 202 10.22 -35.72 -31.79
C ALA A 202 11.07 -36.99 -31.81
N ASN A 203 10.49 -38.12 -32.25
CA ASN A 203 11.12 -39.42 -32.54
C ASN A 203 11.84 -40.16 -31.39
N LYS A 204 12.32 -39.45 -30.36
CA LYS A 204 12.98 -40.01 -29.17
C LYS A 204 12.39 -39.38 -27.91
N HIS A 205 12.54 -40.06 -26.77
CA HIS A 205 12.25 -39.48 -25.46
C HIS A 205 13.18 -38.31 -25.16
N LEU A 206 12.77 -37.40 -24.28
CA LEU A 206 13.55 -36.25 -23.86
C LEU A 206 13.92 -36.36 -22.38
N ALA A 207 15.21 -36.19 -22.06
CA ALA A 207 15.70 -35.95 -20.71
C ALA A 207 16.65 -34.75 -20.70
N ILE A 208 16.08 -33.58 -20.42
CA ILE A 208 16.79 -32.30 -20.42
C ILE A 208 16.86 -31.73 -19.00
N GLY A 209 18.00 -31.18 -18.64
CA GLY A 209 18.20 -30.59 -17.33
C GLY A 209 18.68 -29.14 -17.42
N LEU A 210 18.18 -28.31 -16.52
CA LEU A 210 18.76 -26.99 -16.26
C LEU A 210 19.87 -27.14 -15.23
N VAL A 211 21.07 -26.72 -15.61
CA VAL A 211 22.30 -26.88 -14.84
C VAL A 211 22.75 -25.51 -14.36
N HIS A 212 23.12 -25.40 -13.09
CA HIS A 212 23.76 -24.24 -12.50
C HIS A 212 25.09 -24.71 -11.88
N ASN A 213 26.22 -24.21 -12.37
CA ASN A 213 27.58 -24.55 -11.90
C ASN A 213 27.79 -26.08 -11.80
N GLY A 214 27.38 -26.82 -12.84
CA GLY A 214 27.52 -28.27 -12.93
C GLY A 214 26.50 -29.08 -12.12
N LYS A 215 25.58 -28.43 -11.39
CA LYS A 215 24.52 -29.10 -10.63
C LYS A 215 23.16 -28.91 -11.28
N TYR A 216 22.45 -30.01 -11.52
CA TYR A 216 21.06 -29.97 -12.00
C TYR A 216 20.14 -29.29 -10.97
N ARG A 217 19.41 -28.29 -11.43
CA ARG A 217 18.35 -27.57 -10.68
C ARG A 217 16.97 -28.06 -11.07
N ILE A 218 16.77 -28.36 -12.36
CA ILE A 218 15.58 -29.02 -12.89
C ILE A 218 16.02 -30.20 -13.73
N LYS A 219 15.25 -31.30 -13.68
CA LYS A 219 15.30 -32.39 -14.65
C LYS A 219 13.90 -32.58 -15.20
N THR A 220 13.75 -32.39 -16.50
CA THR A 220 12.49 -32.59 -17.23
C THR A 220 12.61 -33.87 -18.05
N PHE A 221 11.60 -34.72 -17.94
CA PHE A 221 11.49 -35.96 -18.69
C PHE A 221 10.19 -35.94 -19.48
N ASP A 222 10.26 -36.32 -20.75
CA ASP A 222 9.08 -36.50 -21.58
C ASP A 222 9.23 -37.76 -22.45
N ALA A 223 8.18 -38.57 -22.49
CA ALA A 223 8.17 -39.85 -23.16
C ALA A 223 7.43 -39.74 -24.50
N ASN A 224 8.19 -39.62 -25.58
CA ASN A 224 7.61 -39.63 -26.93
C ASN A 224 7.11 -41.02 -27.35
N THR A 225 5.92 -41.09 -27.97
CA THR A 225 5.31 -42.33 -28.51
C THR A 225 5.19 -42.36 -30.04
N GLY A 226 5.87 -41.47 -30.75
CA GLY A 226 5.89 -41.35 -32.21
C GLY A 226 5.21 -40.09 -32.76
N ASN A 227 4.82 -39.17 -31.88
CA ASN A 227 4.22 -37.87 -32.18
C ASN A 227 5.22 -36.72 -31.86
N HIS A 228 4.75 -35.48 -31.98
CA HIS A 228 5.47 -34.32 -31.47
C HIS A 228 4.81 -33.88 -30.17
N ASP A 229 5.62 -33.69 -29.14
CA ASP A 229 5.19 -33.19 -27.83
C ASP A 229 6.00 -31.94 -27.47
N VAL A 230 5.56 -31.24 -26.42
CA VAL A 230 6.25 -30.06 -25.89
C VAL A 230 6.48 -30.25 -24.41
N ALA A 231 7.74 -30.18 -24.00
CA ALA A 231 8.15 -30.25 -22.62
C ALA A 231 8.72 -28.90 -22.16
N SER A 232 8.20 -28.39 -21.06
CA SER A 232 8.64 -27.10 -20.50
C SER A 232 9.15 -27.26 -19.08
N GLY A 233 10.00 -26.33 -18.65
CA GLY A 233 10.45 -26.23 -17.28
C GLY A 233 10.84 -24.81 -16.94
N SER A 234 10.65 -24.43 -15.68
CA SER A 234 11.06 -23.13 -15.18
C SER A 234 11.45 -23.18 -13.70
N THR A 235 12.34 -22.27 -13.32
CA THR A 235 12.74 -22.11 -11.92
C THR A 235 13.29 -20.73 -11.65
N VAL A 236 13.41 -20.40 -10.38
CA VAL A 236 14.02 -19.17 -9.88
C VAL A 236 15.31 -19.53 -9.15
N ILE A 237 16.39 -18.84 -9.47
CA ILE A 237 17.72 -19.10 -8.93
C ILE A 237 18.35 -17.77 -8.52
N TYR A 238 18.93 -17.72 -7.33
CA TYR A 238 19.85 -16.65 -6.96
C TYR A 238 21.23 -16.95 -7.55
N LEU A 239 21.82 -15.99 -8.26
CA LEU A 239 23.11 -16.10 -8.92
C LEU A 239 24.09 -15.04 -8.38
N GLN A 240 25.35 -15.45 -8.27
CA GLN A 240 26.51 -14.59 -8.06
C GLN A 240 27.20 -14.31 -9.41
N PRO A 241 28.04 -13.27 -9.51
CA PRO A 241 28.83 -13.03 -10.72
C PRO A 241 29.67 -14.26 -11.07
N GLU A 242 29.80 -14.52 -12.37
CA GLU A 242 30.46 -15.70 -12.97
C GLU A 242 29.72 -17.04 -12.79
N ASP A 243 28.58 -17.07 -12.10
CA ASP A 243 27.74 -18.28 -12.08
C ASP A 243 27.24 -18.59 -13.49
N GLU A 244 27.37 -19.86 -13.88
CA GLU A 244 26.98 -20.36 -15.20
C GLU A 244 25.66 -21.13 -15.12
N VAL A 245 24.75 -20.85 -16.06
CA VAL A 245 23.48 -21.57 -16.25
C VAL A 245 23.32 -22.03 -17.69
N TRP A 246 22.97 -23.30 -17.89
CA TRP A 246 22.73 -23.86 -19.23
C TRP A 246 21.72 -25.01 -19.22
N LEU A 247 21.34 -25.48 -20.41
CA LEU A 247 20.57 -26.71 -20.60
C LEU A 247 21.45 -27.81 -21.18
N GLU A 248 21.22 -29.05 -20.74
CA GLU A 248 21.98 -30.22 -21.16
C GLU A 248 21.07 -31.44 -21.26
N ILE A 249 21.29 -32.27 -22.29
CA ILE A 249 20.70 -33.62 -22.35
C ILE A 249 21.57 -34.57 -21.52
N PHE A 250 21.06 -35.08 -20.40
CA PHE A 250 21.86 -35.84 -19.44
C PHE A 250 21.79 -37.36 -19.61
N TYR A 251 20.90 -37.87 -20.48
CA TYR A 251 20.83 -39.28 -20.88
C TYR A 251 21.12 -39.43 -22.37
N ALA A 252 22.08 -40.29 -22.71
CA ALA A 252 22.54 -40.46 -24.09
C ALA A 252 21.43 -40.96 -25.04
N ASP A 253 20.49 -41.76 -24.55
CA ASP A 253 19.44 -42.32 -25.41
C ASP A 253 18.12 -41.51 -25.37
N GLN A 254 18.11 -40.37 -24.67
CA GLN A 254 16.90 -39.54 -24.47
C GLN A 254 17.10 -38.11 -24.96
N ASN A 255 17.57 -38.01 -26.20
CA ASN A 255 17.75 -36.78 -26.93
C ASN A 255 16.63 -36.61 -27.97
N GLY A 256 15.44 -36.27 -27.50
CA GLY A 256 14.27 -36.02 -28.35
C GLY A 256 14.17 -34.60 -28.88
N LEU A 257 15.11 -33.70 -28.51
CA LEU A 257 15.00 -32.28 -28.82
C LEU A 257 14.92 -32.06 -30.33
N PHE A 258 13.88 -31.33 -30.75
CA PHE A 258 13.55 -31.10 -32.14
C PHE A 258 13.38 -29.60 -32.44
N SER A 259 13.76 -29.23 -33.65
CA SER A 259 13.53 -27.91 -34.23
C SER A 259 13.31 -28.04 -35.73
N ASP A 260 12.31 -27.30 -36.23
CA ASP A 260 12.00 -27.14 -37.64
C ASP A 260 11.85 -25.65 -37.96
N PRO A 261 12.58 -25.09 -38.94
CA PRO A 261 12.52 -23.67 -39.29
C PRO A 261 11.13 -23.14 -39.68
N THR A 262 10.18 -24.02 -40.01
CA THR A 262 8.88 -23.63 -40.56
C THR A 262 7.75 -23.68 -39.54
N TRP A 263 7.82 -24.54 -38.52
CA TRP A 263 6.69 -24.74 -37.61
C TRP A 263 7.05 -25.11 -36.15
N ALA A 264 8.32 -25.37 -35.82
CA ALA A 264 8.70 -25.83 -34.48
C ALA A 264 9.96 -25.14 -33.94
N ASP A 265 9.80 -24.34 -32.88
CA ASP A 265 10.90 -23.79 -32.11
C ASP A 265 11.10 -24.58 -30.80
N SER A 266 12.36 -24.60 -30.34
CA SER A 266 12.74 -25.00 -28.99
C SER A 266 13.54 -23.85 -28.38
N LEU A 267 13.06 -23.33 -27.26
CA LEU A 267 13.48 -22.05 -26.68
C LEU A 267 14.07 -22.22 -25.29
N PHE A 268 15.03 -21.35 -24.96
CA PHE A 268 15.57 -21.14 -23.63
C PHE A 268 15.64 -19.65 -23.35
N SER A 269 15.10 -19.22 -22.22
CA SER A 269 15.03 -17.82 -21.82
C SER A 269 15.39 -17.65 -20.36
N GLY A 270 15.93 -16.49 -20.02
CA GLY A 270 16.18 -16.12 -18.64
C GLY A 270 16.31 -14.62 -18.46
N PHE A 271 15.92 -14.12 -17.29
CA PHE A 271 16.00 -12.70 -16.98
C PHE A 271 16.11 -12.44 -15.48
N LEU A 272 16.74 -11.30 -15.15
CA LEU A 272 16.87 -10.78 -13.80
C LEU A 272 15.51 -10.27 -13.31
N LEU A 273 15.05 -10.77 -12.16
CA LEU A 273 13.86 -10.30 -11.47
C LEU A 273 14.20 -9.19 -10.47
N TYR A 274 15.19 -9.44 -9.62
CA TYR A 274 15.61 -8.53 -8.57
C TYR A 274 17.12 -8.53 -8.46
N VAL A 275 17.72 -7.35 -8.57
CA VAL A 275 19.16 -7.15 -8.30
C VAL A 275 19.39 -7.31 -6.79
N ASP A 276 20.54 -7.85 -6.42
CA ASP A 276 21.02 -7.83 -5.03
C ASP A 276 21.16 -6.39 -4.50
N THR A 277 20.61 -6.11 -3.33
CA THR A 277 20.58 -4.76 -2.76
C THR A 277 21.98 -4.27 -2.38
N ASP A 278 22.83 -5.15 -1.86
CA ASP A 278 24.18 -4.77 -1.43
C ASP A 278 25.03 -4.37 -2.65
N TYR A 279 24.78 -5.02 -3.79
CA TYR A 279 25.39 -4.66 -5.07
C TYR A 279 24.91 -3.30 -5.60
N LEU A 280 23.61 -3.00 -5.47
CA LEU A 280 23.09 -1.68 -5.85
C LEU A 280 23.64 -0.55 -4.98
N ASP A 281 23.72 -0.79 -3.67
CA ASP A 281 24.24 0.19 -2.71
C ASP A 281 25.71 0.49 -3.01
N ALA A 282 26.53 -0.54 -3.27
CA ALA A 282 27.93 -0.38 -3.65
C ALA A 282 28.13 0.44 -4.94
N LEU A 283 27.29 0.23 -5.96
CA LEU A 283 27.34 1.04 -7.19
C LEU A 283 26.95 2.51 -6.95
N SER A 284 26.07 2.77 -5.99
CA SER A 284 25.64 4.13 -5.68
C SER A 284 26.69 4.95 -4.92
N ASP A 285 27.54 4.28 -4.13
CA ASP A 285 28.63 4.93 -3.39
C ASP A 285 29.80 5.33 -4.30
N GLU A 286 29.99 4.66 -5.45
CA GLU A 286 31.06 4.98 -6.42
C GLU A 286 30.74 6.20 -7.30
N ASP A 287 29.47 6.50 -7.55
CA ASP A 287 29.03 7.64 -8.38
C ASP A 287 29.09 9.00 -7.64
N ASP A 288 29.28 9.00 -6.30
CA ASP A 288 29.35 10.20 -5.45
C ASP A 288 30.81 10.65 -5.12
N LEU A 289 31.83 10.05 -5.76
CA LEU A 289 33.27 10.39 -5.65
C LEU A 289 33.84 11.05 -6.92
#